data_AF-A0A358DDJ6-F1
#
_entry.id   AF-A0A358DDJ6-F1
#
_cell.length_a   1.000
_cell.length_b   1.000
_cell.length_c   1.000
_cell.angle_alpha   90.00
_cell.angle_beta   90.00
_cell.angle_gamma   90.00
#
_symmetry.space_group_name_H-M   'P 1'
#
loop_
_entity.id
_entity.type
_entity.pdbx_description
1 polymer ?
#
loop_
_entity_poly.entity_id
_entity_poly.type
_entity_poly.pdbx_seq_one_letter_code
_entity_poly.pdbx_strand_id
1 'polypeptide(L)'
;MLENALGRKIGKVYVSLGGQSVHTEVIREMKQLSSSGIVTEEVVEQLRNAAEKYKPDMQRKYAIGDVEYFLDDKPEKNPVGVTCSMVEAEYQIVVGRPNLVSNIEKTIVDKGHLQIAGYIVGPLAAAAIVLTEEEKELGCAFVDFGAGTTTLSIYKGGLLRRMVTIPFGGRSITRDIAELNFVESDAEQYKIKFGKARENNESSLFSSPFSSKPDIDLVELNKVIVMRLDEITANIREQIRLSGYQDQLGAGLVITGGASQLRNLEEYLSQQLDLPVRKASSRKTLVNNTPEFANDPALTSALGMLLLASENCEKTVEEFEDEESSDQKSKGSVWSNFFGDRDKGDKGKEQKEKESKGKKEKSINIGGKMKNMFSTMFEEEDDDQ
;
A
#
# COMPACT_ATOMS: atom_id res chain seq x y z
N MET A 1 12.36 -21.71 -2.78
CA MET A 1 12.36 -21.44 -4.23
C MET A 1 12.82 -20.01 -4.54
N LEU A 2 12.20 -18.97 -3.98
CA LEU A 2 12.61 -17.57 -4.26
C LEU A 2 14.02 -17.20 -3.75
N GLU A 3 14.34 -17.50 -2.48
CA GLU A 3 15.69 -17.24 -1.94
C GLU A 3 16.81 -17.93 -2.74
N ASN A 4 16.56 -19.17 -3.18
CA ASN A 4 17.51 -19.94 -3.97
C ASN A 4 17.72 -19.33 -5.36
N ALA A 5 16.66 -18.79 -5.97
CA ALA A 5 16.74 -18.13 -7.27
C ALA A 5 17.48 -16.78 -7.18
N LEU A 6 17.31 -16.06 -6.07
CA LEU A 6 17.95 -14.76 -5.85
C LEU A 6 19.36 -14.88 -5.27
N GLY A 7 19.72 -16.03 -4.70
CA GLY A 7 20.96 -16.20 -3.92
C GLY A 7 20.99 -15.36 -2.64
N ARG A 8 19.83 -14.87 -2.18
CA ARG A 8 19.68 -13.93 -1.06
C ARG A 8 18.64 -14.43 -0.08
N LYS A 9 18.83 -14.09 1.20
CA LYS A 9 17.91 -14.48 2.29
C LYS A 9 16.89 -13.38 2.55
N ILE A 10 15.64 -13.76 2.75
CA ILE A 10 14.54 -12.83 3.07
C ILE A 10 14.50 -12.68 4.58
N GLY A 11 14.76 -11.47 5.06
CA GLY A 11 14.73 -11.14 6.49
C GLY A 11 13.39 -10.58 6.93
N LYS A 12 12.80 -9.71 6.09
CA LYS A 12 11.53 -9.03 6.35
C LYS A 12 10.62 -9.06 5.13
N VAL A 13 9.36 -8.69 5.32
CA VAL A 13 8.40 -8.47 4.23
C VAL A 13 7.54 -7.24 4.47
N TYR A 14 7.19 -6.51 3.41
CA TYR A 14 6.07 -5.58 3.43
C TYR A 14 4.78 -6.34 3.14
N VAL A 15 3.70 -5.94 3.81
CA VAL A 15 2.40 -6.60 3.66
C VAL A 15 1.34 -5.62 3.21
N SER A 16 0.68 -5.96 2.10
CA SER A 16 -0.49 -5.22 1.62
C SER A 16 -1.67 -5.42 2.57
N LEU A 17 -2.24 -4.32 3.05
CA LEU A 17 -3.53 -4.28 3.72
C LEU A 17 -4.63 -3.99 2.72
N GLY A 18 -5.70 -4.77 2.81
CA GLY A 18 -6.92 -4.60 2.04
C GLY A 18 -8.05 -5.39 2.68
N GLY A 19 -9.10 -5.65 1.90
CA GLY A 19 -10.23 -6.46 2.33
C GLY A 19 -11.46 -5.65 2.68
N GLN A 20 -12.57 -6.36 2.87
CA GLN A 20 -13.92 -5.81 2.82
C GLN A 20 -14.22 -4.69 3.83
N SER A 21 -13.50 -4.61 4.95
CA SER A 21 -13.72 -3.57 5.95
C SER A 21 -12.91 -2.29 5.72
N VAL A 22 -12.00 -2.27 4.75
CA VAL A 22 -11.08 -1.15 4.56
C VAL A 22 -11.79 -0.02 3.80
N HIS A 23 -11.81 1.16 4.40
CA HIS A 23 -12.42 2.37 3.84
C HIS A 23 -11.79 3.63 4.45
N THR A 24 -12.15 4.81 3.95
CA THR A 24 -11.76 6.08 4.53
C THR A 24 -12.84 6.69 5.41
N GLU A 25 -12.42 7.34 6.49
CA GLU A 25 -13.23 8.26 7.29
C GLU A 25 -12.54 9.63 7.32
N VAL A 26 -13.32 10.70 7.48
CA VAL A 26 -12.80 12.07 7.61
C VAL A 26 -12.69 12.40 9.08
N ILE A 27 -11.53 12.92 9.49
CA ILE A 27 -11.36 13.55 10.79
C ILE A 27 -11.06 15.02 10.60
N ARG A 28 -11.69 15.85 11.43
CA ARG A 28 -11.54 17.30 11.41
C ARG A 28 -10.83 17.73 12.67
N GLU A 29 -9.68 18.34 12.51
CA GLU A 29 -8.94 18.94 13.60
C GLU A 29 -8.94 20.46 13.41
N MET A 30 -9.28 21.19 14.47
CA MET A 30 -9.38 22.65 14.42
C MET A 30 -8.49 23.28 15.47
N LYS A 31 -7.89 24.41 15.12
CA LYS A 31 -7.12 25.23 16.04
C LYS A 31 -7.45 26.71 15.88
N GLN A 32 -7.91 27.30 16.98
CA GLN A 32 -8.10 28.75 17.09
C GLN A 32 -6.75 29.43 17.29
N LEU A 33 -6.48 30.48 16.51
CA LEU A 33 -5.34 31.38 16.67
C LEU A 33 -5.80 32.68 17.34
N SER A 34 -4.83 33.50 17.78
CA SER A 34 -5.10 34.89 18.15
C SER A 34 -5.73 35.65 16.98
N SER A 35 -6.48 36.72 17.24
CA SER A 35 -7.01 37.59 16.18
C SER A 35 -5.85 38.11 15.31
N SER A 36 -5.85 37.74 14.03
CA SER A 36 -4.73 37.91 13.07
C SER A 36 -3.46 37.08 13.36
N GLY A 37 -3.62 35.87 13.88
CA GLY A 37 -2.54 34.91 14.04
C GLY A 37 -2.04 34.38 12.69
N ILE A 38 -0.75 34.10 12.61
CA ILE A 38 -0.13 33.46 11.44
C ILE A 38 -0.06 31.96 11.70
N VAL A 39 -0.44 31.15 10.71
CA VAL A 39 -0.26 29.71 10.77
C VAL A 39 1.23 29.38 10.70
N THR A 40 1.76 28.73 11.73
CA THR A 40 3.15 28.27 11.77
C THR A 40 3.24 26.78 11.43
N GLU A 41 4.44 26.29 11.12
CA GLU A 41 4.68 24.85 10.99
C GLU A 41 4.28 24.08 12.26
N GLU A 42 4.48 24.69 13.43
CA GLU A 42 4.07 24.11 14.72
C GLU A 42 2.55 23.94 14.82
N VAL A 43 1.76 24.88 14.30
CA VAL A 43 0.29 24.76 14.24
C VAL A 43 -0.10 23.55 13.40
N VAL A 44 0.48 23.42 12.21
CA VAL A 44 0.21 22.30 11.30
C VAL A 44 0.62 20.96 11.91
N GLU A 45 1.78 20.92 12.56
CA GLU A 45 2.29 19.73 13.23
C GLU A 45 1.42 19.32 14.42
N GLN A 46 0.86 20.27 15.18
CA GLN A 46 -0.07 19.97 16.26
C GLN A 46 -1.38 19.35 15.74
N LEU A 47 -1.94 19.89 14.65
CA LEU A 47 -3.13 19.32 13.98
C LEU A 47 -2.85 17.89 13.50
N ARG A 48 -1.68 17.66 12.90
CA ARG A 48 -1.26 16.33 12.44
C ARG A 48 -1.10 15.36 13.62
N ASN A 49 -0.48 15.79 14.70
CA ASN A 49 -0.30 14.96 15.90
C ASN A 49 -1.64 14.57 16.54
N ALA A 50 -2.64 15.46 16.51
CA ALA A 50 -4.00 15.14 16.96
C ALA A 50 -4.62 14.05 16.08
N ALA A 51 -4.54 14.22 14.75
CA ALA A 51 -4.97 13.23 13.78
C ALA A 51 -4.24 11.87 13.93
N GLU A 52 -2.95 11.87 14.24
CA GLU A 52 -2.15 10.66 14.51
C GLU A 52 -2.58 9.94 15.80
N LYS A 53 -3.00 10.69 16.82
CA LYS A 53 -3.49 10.11 18.08
C LYS A 53 -4.95 9.69 18.05
N TYR A 54 -5.73 10.17 17.07
CA TYR A 54 -7.13 9.79 16.89
C TYR A 54 -7.28 8.27 16.77
N LYS A 55 -8.21 7.71 17.55
CA LYS A 55 -8.56 6.29 17.56
C LYS A 55 -10.03 6.14 17.17
N PRO A 56 -10.33 5.60 15.98
CA PRO A 56 -11.71 5.37 15.57
C PRO A 56 -12.36 4.32 16.48
N ASP A 57 -13.66 4.47 16.75
CA ASP A 57 -14.39 3.54 17.60
C ASP A 57 -14.59 2.18 16.89
N MET A 58 -14.40 1.08 17.62
CA MET A 58 -14.53 -0.29 17.13
C MET A 58 -13.71 -0.64 15.86
N GLN A 59 -12.75 0.21 15.49
CA GLN A 59 -11.94 0.10 14.29
C GLN A 59 -10.46 0.35 14.60
N ARG A 60 -9.60 0.05 13.62
CA ARG A 60 -8.17 0.38 13.66
C ARG A 60 -7.84 1.29 12.48
N LYS A 61 -7.16 2.40 12.77
CA LYS A 61 -6.53 3.24 11.75
C LYS A 61 -5.28 2.57 11.20
N TYR A 62 -5.20 2.44 9.89
CA TYR A 62 -4.07 1.82 9.17
C TYR A 62 -3.16 2.84 8.50
N ALA A 63 -3.71 3.96 8.04
CA ALA A 63 -2.96 5.02 7.41
C ALA A 63 -3.65 6.37 7.62
N ILE A 64 -2.87 7.44 7.52
CA ILE A 64 -3.37 8.80 7.35
C ILE A 64 -3.05 9.16 5.91
N GLY A 65 -4.10 9.42 5.14
CA GLY A 65 -4.02 9.89 3.77
C GLY A 65 -3.85 11.40 3.71
N ASP A 66 -4.42 11.97 2.66
CA ASP A 66 -4.26 13.38 2.32
C ASP A 66 -5.05 14.30 3.28
N VAL A 67 -4.64 15.56 3.32
CA VAL A 67 -5.21 16.61 4.17
C VAL A 67 -5.65 17.79 3.32
N GLU A 68 -6.82 18.33 3.62
CA GLU A 68 -7.28 19.61 3.10
C GLU A 68 -7.34 20.62 4.25
N TYR A 69 -6.79 21.82 4.04
CA TYR A 69 -6.81 22.87 5.05
C TYR A 69 -7.84 23.94 4.69
N PHE A 70 -8.48 24.47 5.72
CA PHE A 70 -9.39 25.60 5.61
C PHE A 70 -8.96 26.69 6.60
N LEU A 71 -8.82 27.92 6.10
CA LEU A 71 -8.48 29.11 6.88
C LEU A 71 -9.68 30.04 6.88
N ASP A 72 -10.30 30.24 8.04
CA ASP A 72 -11.56 30.98 8.17
C ASP A 72 -12.61 30.54 7.12
N ASP A 73 -12.87 29.22 7.05
CA ASP A 73 -13.79 28.53 6.14
C ASP A 73 -13.42 28.57 4.63
N LYS A 74 -12.22 29.03 4.28
CA LYS A 74 -11.73 29.05 2.89
C LYS A 74 -10.66 28.00 2.65
N PRO A 75 -10.76 27.18 1.60
CA PRO A 75 -9.75 26.16 1.30
C PRO A 75 -8.40 26.82 0.97
N GLU A 76 -7.33 26.29 1.55
CA GLU A 76 -5.96 26.73 1.33
C GLU A 76 -5.04 25.51 1.18
N LYS A 77 -4.26 25.42 0.10
CA LYS A 77 -3.35 24.29 -0.12
C LYS A 77 -2.11 24.42 0.76
N ASN A 78 -1.63 25.65 0.98
CA ASN A 78 -0.40 25.94 1.71
C ASN A 78 -0.71 26.86 2.89
N PRO A 79 -1.13 26.32 4.05
CA PRO A 79 -1.64 27.15 5.14
C PRO A 79 -0.55 27.93 5.88
N VAL A 80 0.70 27.45 5.89
CA VAL A 80 1.81 28.06 6.63
C VAL A 80 2.13 29.46 6.09
N GLY A 81 2.25 30.44 7.00
CA GLY A 81 2.52 31.83 6.67
C GLY A 81 1.27 32.66 6.37
N VAL A 82 0.09 32.04 6.23
CA VAL A 82 -1.16 32.74 6.01
C VAL A 82 -1.73 33.24 7.34
N THR A 83 -2.36 34.42 7.32
CA THR A 83 -3.02 35.00 8.50
C THR A 83 -4.47 34.58 8.54
N CYS A 84 -4.93 34.04 9.66
CA CYS A 84 -6.32 33.65 9.87
C CYS A 84 -6.67 33.65 11.37
N SER A 85 -7.96 33.53 11.69
CA SER A 85 -8.41 33.36 13.07
C SER A 85 -8.56 31.89 13.43
N MET A 86 -8.95 31.05 12.48
CA MET A 86 -9.16 29.62 12.67
C MET A 86 -8.51 28.81 11.54
N VAL A 87 -7.82 27.73 11.92
CA VAL A 87 -7.28 26.72 11.01
C VAL A 87 -8.06 25.42 11.22
N GLU A 88 -8.65 24.89 10.17
CA GLU A 88 -9.20 23.54 10.13
C GLU A 88 -8.36 22.66 9.20
N ALA A 89 -8.15 21.41 9.59
CA ALA A 89 -7.50 20.39 8.80
C ALA A 89 -8.41 19.16 8.72
N GLU A 90 -8.88 18.85 7.52
CA GLU A 90 -9.64 17.65 7.21
C GLU A 90 -8.68 16.55 6.74
N TYR A 91 -8.42 15.55 7.57
CA TYR A 91 -7.60 14.40 7.19
C TYR A 91 -8.47 13.23 6.74
N GLN A 92 -8.10 12.62 5.63
CA GLN A 92 -8.63 11.31 5.24
C GLN A 92 -7.85 10.23 5.97
N ILE A 93 -8.50 9.47 6.84
CA ILE A 93 -7.85 8.32 7.49
C ILE A 93 -8.35 7.02 6.89
N VAL A 94 -7.45 6.05 6.69
CA VAL A 94 -7.83 4.71 6.29
C VAL A 94 -8.04 3.86 7.53
N VAL A 95 -9.20 3.24 7.61
CA VAL A 95 -9.66 2.47 8.77
C VAL A 95 -10.19 1.10 8.36
N GLY A 96 -10.35 0.20 9.33
CA GLY A 96 -11.05 -1.07 9.16
C GLY A 96 -11.03 -1.93 10.42
N ARG A 97 -11.40 -3.21 10.30
CA ARG A 97 -11.59 -4.10 11.44
C ARG A 97 -10.28 -4.34 12.22
N PRO A 98 -10.26 -4.19 13.56
CA PRO A 98 -9.03 -4.32 14.35
C PRO A 98 -8.24 -5.62 14.12
N ASN A 99 -8.96 -6.71 13.85
CA ASN A 99 -8.39 -8.05 13.69
C ASN A 99 -7.69 -8.30 12.34
N LEU A 100 -7.78 -7.37 11.38
CA LEU A 100 -7.12 -7.55 10.06
C LEU A 100 -5.61 -7.78 10.22
N VAL A 101 -4.95 -6.89 10.96
CA VAL A 101 -3.50 -6.93 11.17
C VAL A 101 -3.11 -8.11 12.06
N SER A 102 -3.86 -8.39 13.13
CA SER A 102 -3.50 -9.50 14.03
C SER A 102 -3.63 -10.87 13.34
N ASN A 103 -4.56 -11.03 12.40
CA ASN A 103 -4.65 -12.26 11.59
C ASN A 103 -3.47 -12.41 10.63
N ILE A 104 -2.99 -11.30 10.07
CA ILE A 104 -1.79 -11.27 9.21
C ILE A 104 -0.54 -11.62 10.04
N GLU A 105 -0.36 -11.00 11.19
CA GLU A 105 0.77 -11.25 12.11
C GLU A 105 0.84 -12.72 12.51
N LYS A 106 -0.29 -13.32 12.89
CA LYS A 106 -0.39 -14.77 13.20
C LYS A 106 0.06 -15.67 12.06
N THR A 107 -0.08 -15.23 10.81
CA THR A 107 0.24 -16.05 9.64
C THR A 107 1.69 -15.85 9.22
N ILE A 108 2.16 -14.61 9.18
CA ILE A 108 3.50 -14.27 8.65
C ILE A 108 4.57 -14.39 9.73
N VAL A 109 4.29 -13.88 10.93
CA VAL A 109 5.25 -13.86 12.05
C VAL A 109 5.22 -15.20 12.77
N ASP A 110 4.07 -15.60 13.32
CA ASP A 110 4.01 -16.76 14.23
C ASP A 110 4.24 -18.09 13.48
N LYS A 111 3.63 -18.26 12.30
CA LYS A 111 3.73 -19.49 11.50
C LYS A 111 4.80 -19.42 10.41
N GLY A 112 4.98 -18.24 9.81
CA GLY A 112 5.92 -18.03 8.71
C GLY A 112 7.34 -17.68 9.17
N HIS A 113 7.53 -17.31 10.45
CA HIS A 113 8.79 -16.88 11.03
C HIS A 113 9.48 -15.75 10.25
N LEU A 114 8.70 -14.88 9.62
CA LEU A 114 9.16 -13.69 8.91
C LEU A 114 8.79 -12.44 9.69
N GLN A 115 9.71 -11.47 9.73
CA GLN A 115 9.42 -10.16 10.28
C GLN A 115 8.65 -9.31 9.27
N ILE A 116 7.76 -8.45 9.76
CA ILE A 116 7.04 -7.50 8.92
C ILE A 116 7.77 -6.15 9.00
N ALA A 117 8.27 -5.67 7.86
CA ALA A 117 8.90 -4.35 7.75
C ALA A 117 7.87 -3.22 7.83
N GLY A 118 6.67 -3.45 7.30
CA GLY A 118 5.60 -2.47 7.36
C GLY A 118 4.33 -2.95 6.68
N TYR A 119 3.26 -2.19 6.91
CA TYR A 119 1.96 -2.39 6.31
C TYR A 119 1.68 -1.27 5.32
N ILE A 120 1.19 -1.62 4.14
CA ILE A 120 0.88 -0.65 3.08
C ILE A 120 -0.55 -0.91 2.61
N VAL A 121 -1.40 0.12 2.51
CA VAL A 121 -2.75 -0.04 1.97
C VAL A 121 -2.66 -0.32 0.47
N GLY A 122 -2.98 -1.55 0.06
CA GLY A 122 -2.76 -2.06 -1.29
C GLY A 122 -3.36 -1.21 -2.41
N PRO A 123 -4.64 -0.80 -2.30
CA PRO A 123 -5.27 0.08 -3.29
C PRO A 123 -4.62 1.46 -3.40
N LEU A 124 -4.11 2.03 -2.29
CA LEU A 124 -3.38 3.30 -2.32
C LEU A 124 -2.01 3.15 -2.97
N ALA A 125 -1.33 2.03 -2.71
CA ALA A 125 -0.07 1.71 -3.37
C ALA A 125 -0.28 1.54 -4.89
N ALA A 126 -1.35 0.85 -5.28
CA ALA A 126 -1.70 0.68 -6.69
C ALA A 126 -2.00 2.01 -7.37
N ALA A 127 -2.71 2.93 -6.70
CA ALA A 127 -2.95 4.27 -7.20
C ALA A 127 -1.65 5.08 -7.34
N ALA A 128 -0.73 4.99 -6.39
CA ALA A 128 0.51 5.77 -6.37
C ALA A 128 1.43 5.48 -7.57
N ILE A 129 1.45 4.24 -8.08
CA ILE A 129 2.30 3.87 -9.22
C ILE A 129 1.64 4.15 -10.58
N VAL A 130 0.31 4.18 -10.64
CA VAL A 130 -0.47 4.29 -11.89
C VAL A 130 -0.95 5.70 -12.18
N LEU A 131 -1.49 6.39 -11.18
CA LEU A 131 -2.11 7.69 -11.38
C LEU A 131 -1.06 8.76 -11.57
N THR A 132 -1.32 9.67 -12.51
CA THR A 132 -0.54 10.90 -12.64
C THR A 132 -1.09 11.99 -11.71
N GLU A 133 -0.30 13.03 -11.45
CA GLU A 133 -0.77 14.14 -10.62
C GLU A 133 -1.86 14.94 -11.35
N GLU A 134 -1.80 15.03 -12.69
CA GLU A 134 -2.84 15.65 -13.51
C GLU A 134 -4.18 14.92 -13.38
N GLU A 135 -4.17 13.58 -13.36
CA GLU A 135 -5.40 12.80 -13.17
C GLU A 135 -6.01 13.00 -11.79
N LYS A 136 -5.17 13.11 -10.75
CA LYS A 136 -5.64 13.42 -9.39
C LYS A 136 -6.15 14.86 -9.28
N GLU A 137 -5.54 15.82 -9.96
CA GLU A 137 -5.95 17.23 -9.94
C GLU A 137 -7.27 17.44 -10.71
N LEU A 138 -7.35 16.94 -11.95
CA LEU A 138 -8.56 16.97 -12.79
C LEU A 138 -9.70 16.19 -12.15
N GLY A 139 -9.36 15.09 -11.47
CA GLY A 139 -10.26 14.23 -10.73
C GLY A 139 -10.50 12.92 -11.45
N CYS A 140 -10.36 11.81 -10.75
CA CYS A 140 -10.58 10.47 -11.31
C CYS A 140 -11.16 9.51 -10.27
N ALA A 141 -11.88 8.51 -10.76
CA ALA A 141 -12.20 7.31 -10.01
C ALA A 141 -11.16 6.23 -10.33
N PHE A 142 -10.53 5.67 -9.31
CA PHE A 142 -9.58 4.58 -9.43
C PHE A 142 -10.21 3.30 -8.87
N VAL A 143 -10.30 2.25 -9.68
CA VAL A 143 -10.94 0.98 -9.32
C VAL A 143 -9.90 -0.14 -9.35
N ASP A 144 -9.60 -0.70 -8.18
CA ASP A 144 -8.84 -1.94 -8.04
C ASP A 144 -9.81 -3.14 -8.03
N PHE A 145 -9.93 -3.80 -9.17
CA PHE A 145 -10.83 -4.93 -9.36
C PHE A 145 -10.10 -6.25 -9.11
N GLY A 146 -10.10 -6.67 -7.85
CA GLY A 146 -9.47 -7.89 -7.37
C GLY A 146 -10.36 -9.14 -7.45
N ALA A 147 -9.89 -10.26 -6.91
CA ALA A 147 -10.65 -11.50 -6.89
C ALA A 147 -11.79 -11.49 -5.85
N GLY A 148 -11.52 -11.03 -4.62
CA GLY A 148 -12.51 -11.05 -3.54
C GLY A 148 -13.27 -9.74 -3.34
N THR A 149 -12.72 -8.63 -3.84
CA THR A 149 -13.22 -7.28 -3.59
C THR A 149 -12.91 -6.36 -4.78
N THR A 150 -13.68 -5.30 -4.86
CA THR A 150 -13.46 -4.16 -5.77
C THR A 150 -13.28 -2.93 -4.90
N THR A 151 -12.14 -2.26 -4.97
CA THR A 151 -11.92 -1.04 -4.18
C THR A 151 -12.05 0.17 -5.10
N LEU A 152 -12.88 1.14 -4.70
CA LEU A 152 -13.02 2.42 -5.37
C LEU A 152 -12.31 3.50 -4.55
N SER A 153 -11.43 4.25 -5.18
CA SER A 153 -10.82 5.47 -4.66
C SER A 153 -11.18 6.66 -5.54
N ILE A 154 -11.58 7.77 -4.94
CA ILE A 154 -11.88 9.03 -5.65
C ILE A 154 -10.75 10.00 -5.34
N TYR A 155 -10.17 10.59 -6.38
CA TYR A 155 -9.18 11.66 -6.27
C TYR A 155 -9.74 12.93 -6.90
N LYS A 156 -9.49 14.10 -6.28
CA LYS A 156 -9.80 15.42 -6.85
C LYS A 156 -8.93 16.50 -6.21
N GLY A 157 -8.38 17.39 -7.03
CA GLY A 157 -7.52 18.49 -6.56
C GLY A 157 -6.21 17.98 -5.93
N GLY A 158 -5.71 16.84 -6.41
CA GLY A 158 -4.48 16.21 -5.92
C GLY A 158 -4.67 15.33 -4.69
N LEU A 159 -5.85 15.35 -4.06
CA LEU A 159 -6.12 14.66 -2.80
C LEU A 159 -6.99 13.42 -3.02
N LEU A 160 -6.73 12.35 -2.27
CA LEU A 160 -7.68 11.29 -2.00
C LEU A 160 -8.90 11.91 -1.31
N ARG A 161 -10.09 11.72 -1.87
CA ARG A 161 -11.36 12.23 -1.32
C ARG A 161 -12.19 11.16 -0.63
N ARG A 162 -12.09 9.92 -1.11
CA ARG A 162 -12.81 8.77 -0.58
C ARG A 162 -12.14 7.49 -1.04
N MET A 163 -12.09 6.48 -0.18
CA MET A 163 -11.83 5.10 -0.56
C MET A 163 -12.84 4.18 0.11
N VAL A 164 -13.41 3.25 -0.65
CA VAL A 164 -14.39 2.29 -0.14
C VAL A 164 -14.20 0.94 -0.83
N THR A 165 -14.39 -0.14 -0.06
CA THR A 165 -14.32 -1.50 -0.59
C THR A 165 -15.71 -2.07 -0.80
N ILE A 166 -15.99 -2.51 -2.02
CA ILE A 166 -17.19 -3.26 -2.41
C ILE A 166 -16.86 -4.76 -2.25
N PRO A 167 -17.70 -5.55 -1.54
CA PRO A 167 -17.42 -6.96 -1.23
C PRO A 167 -17.71 -7.93 -2.39
N PHE A 168 -17.48 -7.48 -3.62
CA PHE A 168 -17.62 -8.26 -4.84
C PHE A 168 -16.35 -8.13 -5.67
N GLY A 169 -15.89 -9.23 -6.27
CA GLY A 169 -14.68 -9.25 -7.09
C GLY A 169 -14.81 -10.26 -8.23
N GLY A 170 -13.71 -10.52 -8.93
CA GLY A 170 -13.68 -11.50 -10.02
C GLY A 170 -14.10 -12.92 -9.61
N ARG A 171 -13.98 -13.30 -8.33
CA ARG A 171 -14.45 -14.59 -7.80
C ARG A 171 -15.98 -14.65 -7.70
N SER A 172 -16.66 -13.53 -7.52
CA SER A 172 -18.13 -13.49 -7.57
C SER A 172 -18.61 -13.90 -8.96
N ILE A 173 -17.96 -13.38 -10.01
CA ILE A 173 -18.22 -13.79 -11.40
C ILE A 173 -17.95 -15.28 -11.58
N THR A 174 -16.83 -15.79 -11.07
CA THR A 174 -16.47 -17.22 -11.15
C THR A 174 -17.52 -18.12 -10.49
N ARG A 175 -18.05 -17.71 -9.34
CA ARG A 175 -19.09 -18.47 -8.62
C ARG A 175 -20.39 -18.53 -9.41
N ASP A 176 -20.81 -17.43 -10.03
CA ASP A 176 -22.03 -17.47 -10.83
C ASP A 176 -21.86 -18.35 -12.08
N ILE A 177 -20.68 -18.35 -12.70
CA ILE A 177 -20.37 -19.26 -13.81
C ILE A 177 -20.41 -20.73 -13.33
N ALA A 178 -19.99 -21.01 -12.10
CA ALA A 178 -20.03 -22.36 -11.54
C ALA A 178 -21.47 -22.90 -11.42
N GLU A 179 -22.46 -22.03 -11.24
CA GLU A 179 -23.89 -22.40 -11.25
C GLU A 179 -24.37 -22.95 -12.61
N LEU A 180 -23.58 -22.79 -13.68
CA LEU A 180 -23.80 -23.46 -14.97
C LEU A 180 -23.34 -24.94 -14.98
N ASN A 181 -23.31 -25.58 -13.80
CA ASN A 181 -22.86 -26.96 -13.57
C ASN A 181 -21.36 -27.19 -13.80
N PHE A 182 -20.51 -26.22 -13.44
CA PHE A 182 -19.06 -26.37 -13.43
C PHE A 182 -18.49 -26.35 -12.02
N VAL A 183 -17.37 -27.04 -11.80
CA VAL A 183 -16.56 -26.79 -10.60
C VAL A 183 -15.89 -25.41 -10.70
N GLU A 184 -15.63 -24.75 -9.57
CA GLU A 184 -15.11 -23.37 -9.54
C GLU A 184 -13.79 -23.21 -10.33
N SER A 185 -12.92 -24.22 -10.34
CA SER A 185 -11.68 -24.22 -11.13
C SER A 185 -11.93 -24.20 -12.64
N ASP A 186 -13.00 -24.83 -13.09
CA ASP A 186 -13.37 -24.91 -14.50
C ASP A 186 -14.06 -23.62 -14.93
N ALA A 187 -14.96 -23.12 -14.09
CA ALA A 187 -15.58 -21.81 -14.25
C ALA A 187 -14.53 -20.69 -14.38
N GLU A 188 -13.48 -20.70 -13.55
CA GLU A 188 -12.40 -19.71 -13.65
C GLU A 188 -11.66 -19.80 -14.99
N GLN A 189 -11.36 -21.02 -15.44
CA GLN A 189 -10.69 -21.23 -16.72
C GLN A 189 -11.55 -20.79 -17.90
N TYR A 190 -12.86 -21.04 -17.85
CA TYR A 190 -13.80 -20.56 -18.86
C TYR A 190 -13.91 -19.02 -18.85
N LYS A 191 -14.01 -18.40 -17.67
CA LYS A 191 -14.01 -16.94 -17.52
C LYS A 191 -12.76 -16.31 -18.15
N ILE A 192 -11.57 -16.80 -17.82
CA ILE A 192 -10.29 -16.27 -18.33
C ILE A 192 -10.18 -16.49 -19.85
N LYS A 193 -10.53 -17.68 -20.35
CA LYS A 193 -10.32 -18.02 -21.77
C LYS A 193 -11.40 -17.49 -22.71
N PHE A 194 -12.64 -17.35 -22.25
CA PHE A 194 -13.78 -17.09 -23.14
C PHE A 194 -14.69 -15.96 -22.66
N GLY A 195 -14.63 -15.60 -21.37
CA GLY A 195 -15.47 -14.56 -20.79
C GLY A 195 -15.27 -13.20 -21.45
N LYS A 196 -16.39 -12.51 -21.71
CA LYS A 196 -16.44 -11.14 -22.21
C LYS A 196 -17.47 -10.35 -21.41
N ALA A 197 -17.19 -9.08 -21.15
CA ALA A 197 -18.11 -8.10 -20.58
C ALA A 197 -19.12 -7.59 -21.63
N ARG A 198 -19.63 -8.48 -22.49
CA ARG A 198 -20.60 -8.16 -23.53
C ARG A 198 -21.37 -9.42 -23.88
N GLU A 199 -22.69 -9.30 -24.03
CA GLU A 199 -23.52 -10.38 -24.52
C GLU A 199 -23.16 -10.75 -25.97
N ASN A 200 -23.09 -12.05 -26.24
CA ASN A 200 -22.91 -12.55 -27.60
C ASN A 200 -24.28 -12.70 -28.27
N ASN A 201 -24.41 -12.25 -29.52
CA ASN A 201 -25.65 -12.38 -30.29
C ASN A 201 -25.68 -13.65 -31.17
N GLU A 202 -24.54 -14.34 -31.32
CA GLU A 202 -24.45 -15.56 -32.12
C GLU A 202 -24.10 -16.75 -31.21
N SER A 203 -24.95 -17.78 -31.25
CA SER A 203 -24.79 -19.00 -30.46
C SER A 203 -23.65 -19.85 -31.02
N SER A 204 -22.70 -20.19 -30.15
CA SER A 204 -21.77 -21.28 -30.41
C SER A 204 -21.67 -22.12 -29.14
N LEU A 205 -22.23 -23.33 -29.18
CA LEU A 205 -21.83 -24.38 -28.25
C LEU A 205 -20.34 -24.61 -28.49
N PHE A 206 -19.52 -24.20 -27.53
CA PHE A 206 -18.09 -24.33 -27.66
C PHE A 206 -17.67 -25.65 -27.03
N SER A 207 -17.21 -26.58 -27.85
CA SER A 207 -16.63 -27.82 -27.35
C SER A 207 -15.44 -27.50 -26.46
N SER A 208 -15.42 -28.04 -25.25
CA SER A 208 -14.38 -27.75 -24.28
C SER A 208 -12.98 -27.97 -24.90
N PRO A 209 -12.07 -26.99 -24.83
CA PRO A 209 -10.69 -27.17 -25.28
C PRO A 209 -9.88 -28.01 -24.26
N PHE A 210 -10.49 -28.34 -23.11
CA PHE A 210 -9.91 -29.15 -22.07
C PHE A 210 -10.53 -30.55 -22.15
N SER A 211 -9.72 -31.55 -22.51
CA SER A 211 -10.15 -32.95 -22.43
C SER A 211 -10.67 -33.21 -21.02
N SER A 212 -11.88 -33.78 -20.91
CA SER A 212 -12.65 -34.07 -19.67
C SER A 212 -13.60 -33.01 -19.11
N LYS A 213 -13.70 -31.79 -19.66
CA LYS A 213 -14.66 -30.79 -19.15
C LYS A 213 -15.94 -30.71 -19.98
N PRO A 214 -17.10 -30.35 -19.37
CA PRO A 214 -18.34 -30.17 -20.12
C PRO A 214 -18.20 -29.00 -21.09
N ASP A 215 -18.90 -29.10 -22.22
CA ASP A 215 -19.06 -28.00 -23.17
C ASP A 215 -19.79 -26.83 -22.50
N ILE A 216 -19.50 -25.61 -22.97
CA ILE A 216 -20.13 -24.39 -22.44
C ILE A 216 -20.81 -23.61 -23.55
N ASP A 217 -22.02 -23.12 -23.27
CA ASP A 217 -22.67 -22.12 -24.10
C ASP A 217 -22.06 -20.75 -23.81
N LEU A 218 -21.39 -20.17 -24.81
CA LEU A 218 -20.74 -18.86 -24.67
C LEU A 218 -21.75 -17.71 -24.55
N VAL A 219 -23.00 -17.90 -24.99
CA VAL A 219 -24.07 -16.91 -24.79
C VAL A 219 -24.43 -16.87 -23.31
N GLU A 220 -24.70 -18.03 -22.71
CA GLU A 220 -25.05 -18.12 -21.29
C GLU A 220 -23.87 -17.71 -20.39
N LEU A 221 -22.63 -18.12 -20.71
CA LEU A 221 -21.43 -17.68 -20.01
C LEU A 221 -21.34 -16.15 -19.92
N ASN A 222 -21.46 -15.46 -21.06
CA ASN A 222 -21.30 -14.02 -21.10
C ASN A 222 -22.49 -13.29 -20.49
N LYS A 223 -23.70 -13.84 -20.60
CA LYS A 223 -24.89 -13.33 -19.91
C LYS A 223 -24.70 -13.35 -18.38
N VAL A 224 -24.23 -14.47 -17.82
CA VAL A 224 -23.91 -14.58 -16.39
C VAL A 224 -22.85 -13.57 -15.96
N ILE A 225 -21.79 -13.42 -16.76
CA ILE A 225 -20.74 -12.41 -16.52
C ILE A 225 -21.34 -11.00 -16.48
N VAL A 226 -22.14 -10.62 -17.49
CA VAL A 226 -22.73 -9.28 -17.58
C VAL A 226 -23.67 -9.01 -16.40
N MET A 227 -24.52 -9.97 -16.00
CA MET A 227 -25.40 -9.79 -14.83
C MET A 227 -24.63 -9.48 -13.55
N ARG A 228 -23.49 -10.16 -13.30
CA ARG A 228 -22.65 -9.85 -12.13
C ARG A 228 -21.93 -8.53 -12.27
N LEU A 229 -21.49 -8.18 -13.48
CA LEU A 229 -20.89 -6.87 -13.74
C LEU A 229 -21.90 -5.74 -13.54
N ASP A 230 -23.18 -5.92 -13.89
CA ASP A 230 -24.23 -4.93 -13.67
C ASP A 230 -24.35 -4.59 -12.18
N GLU A 231 -24.37 -5.62 -11.32
CA GLU A 231 -24.42 -5.44 -9.87
C GLU A 231 -23.17 -4.74 -9.30
N ILE A 232 -21.97 -5.17 -9.73
CA ILE A 232 -20.72 -4.55 -9.30
C ILE A 232 -20.67 -3.09 -9.74
N THR A 233 -21.07 -2.82 -10.98
CA THR A 233 -21.02 -1.47 -11.57
C THR A 233 -22.08 -0.55 -10.96
N ALA A 234 -23.26 -1.08 -10.62
CA ALA A 234 -24.27 -0.33 -9.87
C ALA A 234 -23.74 0.12 -8.50
N ASN A 235 -23.01 -0.76 -7.79
CA ASN A 235 -22.36 -0.40 -6.54
C ASN A 235 -21.25 0.65 -6.75
N ILE A 236 -20.43 0.53 -7.80
CA ILE A 236 -19.41 1.54 -8.14
C ILE A 236 -20.07 2.90 -8.39
N ARG A 237 -21.12 2.95 -9.23
CA ARG A 237 -21.85 4.17 -9.55
C ARG A 237 -22.41 4.83 -8.30
N GLU A 238 -23.03 4.05 -7.43
CA GLU A 238 -23.60 4.58 -6.19
C GLU A 238 -22.52 5.13 -5.25
N GLN A 239 -21.36 4.47 -5.15
CA GLN A 239 -20.25 4.99 -4.34
C GLN A 239 -19.61 6.26 -4.94
N ILE A 240 -19.55 6.37 -6.28
CA ILE A 240 -19.16 7.63 -6.95
C ILE A 240 -20.17 8.73 -6.58
N ARG A 241 -21.48 8.47 -6.67
CA ARG A 241 -22.52 9.44 -6.31
C ARG A 241 -22.42 9.86 -4.84
N LEU A 242 -22.29 8.91 -3.92
CA LEU A 242 -22.13 9.16 -2.48
C LEU A 242 -20.84 9.89 -2.12
N SER A 243 -19.83 9.89 -3.00
CA SER A 243 -18.63 10.70 -2.79
C SER A 243 -18.87 12.21 -2.97
N GLY A 244 -19.90 12.60 -3.73
CA GLY A 244 -20.15 13.99 -4.10
C GLY A 244 -19.31 14.51 -5.29
N TYR A 245 -18.49 13.65 -5.91
CA TYR A 245 -17.55 14.04 -6.99
C TYR A 245 -17.96 13.55 -8.38
N GLN A 246 -19.17 13.00 -8.57
CA GLN A 246 -19.62 12.41 -9.84
C GLN A 246 -19.35 13.32 -11.06
N ASP A 247 -19.70 14.59 -10.96
CA ASP A 247 -19.56 15.57 -12.05
C ASP A 247 -18.18 16.24 -12.10
N GLN A 248 -17.22 15.72 -11.32
CA GLN A 248 -15.88 16.30 -11.14
C GLN A 248 -14.75 15.32 -11.49
N LEU A 249 -15.09 14.17 -12.11
CA LEU A 249 -14.12 13.16 -12.53
C LEU A 249 -13.59 13.43 -13.94
N GLY A 250 -12.94 14.59 -14.14
CA GLY A 250 -12.49 15.04 -15.47
C GLY A 250 -11.51 14.11 -16.19
N ALA A 251 -10.75 13.30 -15.45
CA ALA A 251 -9.86 12.27 -16.00
C ALA A 251 -10.54 10.89 -16.13
N GLY A 252 -11.81 10.75 -15.74
CA GLY A 252 -12.59 9.54 -15.88
C GLY A 252 -12.26 8.43 -14.88
N LEU A 253 -12.32 7.19 -15.36
CA LEU A 253 -12.14 5.97 -14.57
C LEU A 253 -10.82 5.27 -14.97
N VAL A 254 -10.00 4.94 -13.98
CA VAL A 254 -8.80 4.13 -14.15
C VAL A 254 -9.01 2.78 -13.47
N ILE A 255 -8.89 1.68 -14.20
CA ILE A 255 -9.12 0.32 -13.68
C ILE A 255 -7.83 -0.49 -13.57
N THR A 256 -7.67 -1.24 -12.47
CA THR A 256 -6.55 -2.17 -12.25
C THR A 256 -7.01 -3.48 -11.60
N GLY A 257 -6.08 -4.37 -11.25
CA GLY A 257 -6.35 -5.63 -10.57
C GLY A 257 -6.60 -6.78 -11.54
N GLY A 258 -6.51 -8.02 -11.06
CA GLY A 258 -6.61 -9.21 -11.92
C GLY A 258 -7.95 -9.34 -12.66
N ALA A 259 -9.06 -8.91 -12.06
CA ALA A 259 -10.37 -9.00 -12.70
C ALA A 259 -10.59 -7.90 -13.77
N SER A 260 -9.78 -6.82 -13.76
CA SER A 260 -9.78 -5.82 -14.84
C SER A 260 -9.30 -6.37 -16.20
N GLN A 261 -8.79 -7.60 -16.22
CA GLN A 261 -8.35 -8.27 -17.45
C GLN A 261 -9.49 -8.91 -18.24
N LEU A 262 -10.72 -8.88 -17.73
CA LEU A 262 -11.89 -9.36 -18.46
C LEU A 262 -12.04 -8.61 -19.80
N ARG A 263 -12.25 -9.35 -20.88
CA ARG A 263 -12.35 -8.77 -22.23
C ARG A 263 -13.54 -7.84 -22.33
N ASN A 264 -13.37 -6.72 -23.02
CA ASN A 264 -14.38 -5.69 -23.24
C ASN A 264 -14.86 -4.94 -21.98
N LEU A 265 -14.15 -5.07 -20.86
CA LEU A 265 -14.55 -4.42 -19.61
C LEU A 265 -14.45 -2.89 -19.69
N GLU A 266 -13.45 -2.34 -20.38
CA GLU A 266 -13.27 -0.89 -20.53
C GLU A 266 -14.46 -0.27 -21.27
N GLU A 267 -14.87 -0.85 -22.40
CA GLU A 267 -16.02 -0.38 -23.18
C GLU A 267 -17.33 -0.56 -22.40
N TYR A 268 -17.50 -1.69 -21.71
CA TYR A 268 -18.65 -1.95 -20.86
C TYR A 268 -18.78 -0.89 -19.75
N LEU A 269 -17.71 -0.66 -18.98
CA LEU A 269 -17.72 0.31 -17.90
C LEU A 269 -17.92 1.73 -18.41
N SER A 270 -17.35 2.06 -19.57
CA SER A 270 -17.50 3.38 -20.18
C SER A 270 -18.96 3.66 -20.55
N GLN A 271 -19.63 2.68 -21.16
CA GLN A 271 -21.05 2.78 -21.50
C GLN A 271 -21.94 2.85 -20.26
N GLN A 272 -21.66 2.02 -19.25
CA GLN A 272 -22.47 2.00 -18.04
C GLN A 272 -22.30 3.30 -17.25
N LEU A 273 -21.07 3.74 -16.99
CA LEU A 273 -20.79 4.85 -16.09
C LEU A 273 -20.80 6.23 -16.76
N ASP A 274 -20.89 6.29 -18.09
CA ASP A 274 -20.77 7.53 -18.87
C ASP A 274 -19.48 8.31 -18.56
N LEU A 275 -18.37 7.56 -18.43
CA LEU A 275 -17.04 8.08 -18.17
C LEU A 275 -16.03 7.48 -19.17
N PRO A 276 -14.99 8.21 -19.56
CA PRO A 276 -13.86 7.59 -20.24
C PRO A 276 -13.17 6.61 -19.29
N VAL A 277 -12.91 5.39 -19.77
CA VAL A 277 -12.27 4.34 -18.98
C VAL A 277 -10.93 4.02 -19.61
N ARG A 278 -9.89 3.90 -18.79
CA ARG A 278 -8.61 3.33 -19.20
C ARG A 278 -8.12 2.28 -18.24
N LYS A 279 -7.40 1.30 -18.76
CA LYS A 279 -6.65 0.35 -17.95
C LYS A 279 -5.38 0.96 -17.37
N ALA A 280 -5.07 0.55 -16.15
CA ALA A 280 -3.85 0.90 -15.46
C ALA A 280 -2.62 0.30 -16.15
N SER A 281 -1.59 1.10 -16.28
CA SER A 281 -0.24 0.68 -16.61
C SER A 281 0.72 1.45 -15.70
N SER A 282 1.72 0.77 -15.16
CA SER A 282 2.71 1.41 -14.29
C SER A 282 3.50 2.44 -15.08
N ARG A 283 3.74 3.62 -14.49
CA ARG A 283 4.48 4.69 -15.17
C ARG A 283 5.88 4.21 -15.57
N LYS A 284 6.24 4.38 -16.84
CA LYS A 284 7.55 3.98 -17.40
C LYS A 284 8.73 4.65 -16.70
N THR A 285 8.52 5.80 -16.07
CA THR A 285 9.54 6.50 -15.27
C THR A 285 9.87 5.79 -13.95
N LEU A 286 8.97 4.93 -13.46
CA LEU A 286 9.11 4.22 -12.18
C LEU A 286 9.54 2.76 -12.36
N VAL A 287 9.16 2.13 -13.46
CA VAL A 287 9.48 0.72 -13.76
C VAL A 287 10.29 0.65 -15.04
N ASN A 288 11.59 0.35 -14.89
CA ASN A 288 12.53 0.23 -16.00
C ASN A 288 12.81 -1.25 -16.34
N ASN A 289 13.10 -1.51 -17.62
CA ASN A 289 13.61 -2.79 -18.14
C ASN A 289 12.73 -4.04 -17.93
N THR A 290 11.46 -3.89 -17.52
CA THR A 290 10.52 -5.00 -17.27
C THR A 290 9.07 -4.64 -17.65
N PRO A 291 8.81 -4.31 -18.94
CA PRO A 291 7.48 -3.86 -19.40
C PRO A 291 6.37 -4.90 -19.19
N GLU A 292 6.71 -6.18 -19.12
CA GLU A 292 5.78 -7.28 -18.83
C GLU A 292 5.14 -7.16 -17.45
N PHE A 293 5.90 -6.73 -16.43
CA PHE A 293 5.36 -6.53 -15.09
C PHE A 293 4.65 -5.19 -14.98
N ALA A 294 5.18 -4.15 -15.61
CA ALA A 294 4.60 -2.81 -15.60
C ALA A 294 3.17 -2.78 -16.15
N ASN A 295 2.89 -3.60 -17.16
CA ASN A 295 1.60 -3.65 -17.86
C ASN A 295 0.63 -4.71 -17.32
N ASP A 296 1.03 -5.53 -16.35
CA ASP A 296 0.12 -6.50 -15.72
C ASP A 296 -0.65 -5.83 -14.56
N PRO A 297 -1.96 -5.58 -14.70
CA PRO A 297 -2.75 -4.96 -13.63
C PRO A 297 -2.85 -5.83 -12.39
N ALA A 298 -2.61 -7.15 -12.49
CA ALA A 298 -2.56 -8.02 -11.31
C ALA A 298 -1.34 -7.75 -10.42
N LEU A 299 -0.28 -7.15 -10.96
CA LEU A 299 0.95 -6.83 -10.24
C LEU A 299 1.02 -5.39 -9.76
N THR A 300 0.07 -4.52 -10.15
CA THR A 300 0.10 -3.09 -9.83
C THR A 300 0.23 -2.81 -8.34
N SER A 301 -0.52 -3.50 -7.48
CA SER A 301 -0.41 -3.29 -6.03
C SER A 301 0.96 -3.69 -5.48
N ALA A 302 1.54 -4.80 -5.98
CA ALA A 302 2.87 -5.24 -5.59
C ALA A 302 3.96 -4.25 -6.03
N LEU A 303 3.90 -3.75 -7.26
CA LEU A 303 4.83 -2.72 -7.76
C LEU A 303 4.67 -1.42 -6.98
N GLY A 304 3.44 -1.01 -6.67
CA GLY A 304 3.15 0.13 -5.81
C GLY A 304 3.71 -0.03 -4.40
N MET A 305 3.66 -1.22 -3.82
CA MET A 305 4.29 -1.48 -2.52
C MET A 305 5.81 -1.32 -2.59
N LEU A 306 6.45 -1.76 -3.67
CA LEU A 306 7.90 -1.56 -3.84
C LEU A 306 8.27 -0.08 -3.94
N LEU A 307 7.42 0.73 -4.59
CA LEU A 307 7.60 2.19 -4.65
C LEU A 307 7.53 2.85 -3.27
N LEU A 308 6.68 2.33 -2.38
CA LEU A 308 6.44 2.88 -1.04
C LEU A 308 7.29 2.23 0.07
N ALA A 309 7.99 1.13 -0.24
CA ALA A 309 8.85 0.44 0.71
C ALA A 309 10.08 1.31 1.04
N SER A 310 10.41 1.41 2.33
CA SER A 310 11.48 2.26 2.84
C SER A 310 12.70 1.49 3.33
N GLU A 311 12.54 0.20 3.66
CA GLU A 311 13.59 -0.65 4.21
C GLU A 311 14.02 -1.75 3.23
N ASN A 312 15.32 -2.03 3.21
CA ASN A 312 15.81 -3.26 2.59
C ASN A 312 15.39 -4.46 3.46
N CYS A 313 14.70 -5.40 2.84
CA CYS A 313 14.14 -6.58 3.50
C CYS A 313 15.05 -7.81 3.42
N GLU A 314 16.24 -7.69 2.84
CA GLU A 314 17.26 -8.74 2.79
C GLU A 314 17.83 -9.03 4.19
N LYS A 315 17.98 -10.32 4.53
CA LYS A 315 18.60 -10.74 5.77
C LYS A 315 20.11 -10.58 5.65
N THR A 316 20.67 -9.57 6.31
CA THR A 316 22.11 -9.46 6.51
C THR A 316 22.54 -10.54 7.49
N VAL A 317 23.41 -11.44 7.04
CA VAL A 317 24.14 -12.33 7.95
C VAL A 317 25.31 -11.50 8.46
N GLU A 318 25.29 -11.10 9.72
CA GLU A 318 26.52 -10.61 10.36
C GLU A 318 27.44 -11.83 10.46
N GLU A 319 28.51 -11.83 9.67
CA GLU A 319 29.63 -12.75 9.88
C GLU A 319 30.22 -12.39 11.24
N PHE A 320 29.95 -13.20 12.25
CA PHE A 320 30.76 -13.19 13.45
C PHE A 320 32.13 -13.67 13.01
N GLU A 321 33.09 -12.75 12.90
CA GLU A 321 34.50 -13.12 12.93
C GLU A 321 34.70 -13.80 14.29
N ASP A 322 34.83 -15.13 14.26
CA ASP A 322 35.39 -15.86 15.38
C ASP A 322 36.78 -15.25 15.62
N GLU A 323 36.91 -14.40 16.65
CA GLU A 323 38.23 -14.03 17.16
C GLU A 323 38.88 -15.33 17.65
N GLU A 324 39.63 -15.97 16.76
CA GLU A 324 40.53 -17.06 17.10
C GLU A 324 41.42 -16.58 18.25
N SER A 325 41.18 -17.17 19.41
CA SER A 325 42.02 -17.03 20.59
C SER A 325 43.42 -17.56 20.28
N SER A 326 44.30 -16.70 19.77
CA SER A 326 45.74 -16.95 19.74
C SER A 326 46.36 -16.46 21.04
N ASP A 327 46.61 -17.41 21.91
CA ASP A 327 47.10 -17.23 23.26
C ASP A 327 48.59 -16.83 23.30
N GLN A 328 48.94 -16.05 24.34
CA GLN A 328 50.26 -15.86 24.97
C GLN A 328 51.33 -14.94 24.34
N LYS A 329 51.61 -13.84 25.07
CA LYS A 329 52.87 -13.74 25.84
C LYS A 329 52.83 -12.70 26.98
N SER A 330 53.24 -13.20 28.16
CA SER A 330 53.95 -12.51 29.26
C SER A 330 53.19 -12.07 30.54
N LYS A 331 53.18 -13.03 31.49
CA LYS A 331 53.62 -12.97 32.91
C LYS A 331 52.99 -11.98 33.91
N GLY A 332 52.23 -12.54 34.86
CA GLY A 332 52.75 -12.79 36.22
C GLY A 332 51.93 -12.40 37.47
N SER A 333 50.94 -13.21 37.95
CA SER A 333 50.71 -13.88 39.31
C SER A 333 50.04 -13.37 40.67
N VAL A 334 49.81 -14.26 41.67
CA VAL A 334 49.35 -14.12 43.12
C VAL A 334 48.04 -13.40 43.55
N TRP A 335 47.02 -14.19 43.94
CA TRP A 335 46.69 -14.55 45.35
C TRP A 335 45.96 -15.90 45.35
N SER A 336 46.46 -16.90 46.08
CA SER A 336 45.87 -18.24 46.24
C SER A 336 45.70 -18.57 47.73
N ASN A 337 44.53 -19.15 48.06
CA ASN A 337 44.24 -20.10 49.15
C ASN A 337 43.53 -19.59 50.43
N PHE A 338 42.22 -19.84 50.48
CA PHE A 338 41.53 -20.33 51.68
C PHE A 338 40.91 -21.69 51.31
N PHE A 339 41.46 -22.76 51.90
CA PHE A 339 41.14 -24.20 51.75
C PHE A 339 41.43 -24.82 50.36
N GLY A 340 42.31 -25.81 50.17
CA GLY A 340 43.11 -26.61 51.09
C GLY A 340 43.92 -27.64 50.29
N ASP A 341 45.23 -27.61 50.49
CA ASP A 341 46.15 -28.76 50.56
C ASP A 341 46.14 -29.81 49.42
N ARG A 342 46.98 -29.59 48.38
CA ARG A 342 48.32 -30.19 48.34
C ARG A 342 49.17 -29.74 47.14
N ASP A 343 50.26 -29.06 47.51
CA ASP A 343 51.62 -29.07 46.95
C ASP A 343 51.99 -28.37 45.60
N LYS A 344 52.60 -27.18 45.80
CA LYS A 344 53.77 -26.55 45.14
C LYS A 344 53.61 -25.64 43.89
N GLY A 345 53.83 -24.33 44.12
CA GLY A 345 54.79 -23.56 43.28
C GLY A 345 54.52 -22.07 42.92
N ASP A 346 54.69 -21.15 43.88
CA ASP A 346 55.40 -19.83 43.78
C ASP A 346 54.93 -18.62 42.89
N LYS A 347 54.65 -17.46 43.58
CA LYS A 347 54.76 -15.97 43.26
C LYS A 347 54.04 -15.37 42.04
N GLY A 348 53.44 -14.15 41.95
CA GLY A 348 53.50 -12.77 42.47
C GLY A 348 53.11 -11.76 41.32
N LYS A 349 51.90 -11.13 41.24
CA LYS A 349 51.49 -9.94 40.40
C LYS A 349 51.04 -8.87 41.35
N GLU A 350 51.43 -7.64 41.07
CA GLU A 350 50.77 -6.45 41.54
C GLU A 350 50.50 -5.51 40.35
N GLN A 351 49.46 -4.71 40.54
CA GLN A 351 48.79 -3.80 39.61
C GLN A 351 49.61 -2.57 39.24
N LYS A 352 49.22 -1.89 38.13
CA LYS A 352 48.80 -0.48 38.18
C LYS A 352 48.16 0.01 36.87
N GLU A 353 47.13 0.83 37.07
CA GLU A 353 46.36 1.62 36.11
C GLU A 353 47.21 2.58 35.27
N LYS A 354 46.66 2.98 34.10
CA LYS A 354 46.49 4.41 33.78
C LYS A 354 45.50 4.65 32.63
N GLU A 355 44.76 5.73 32.81
CA GLU A 355 43.73 6.34 31.97
C GLU A 355 44.24 6.85 30.60
N SER A 356 43.36 6.92 29.60
CA SER A 356 42.67 8.17 29.22
C SER A 356 42.19 8.22 27.75
N LYS A 357 40.95 8.75 27.59
CA LYS A 357 40.38 9.54 26.47
C LYS A 357 40.32 8.87 25.07
N GLY A 358 39.20 8.76 24.35
CA GLY A 358 37.90 9.42 24.40
C GLY A 358 37.56 10.00 23.02
N LYS A 359 36.48 9.52 22.37
CA LYS A 359 35.67 10.28 21.39
C LYS A 359 34.33 9.57 21.16
N LYS A 360 33.25 10.32 21.40
CA LYS A 360 31.84 9.96 21.17
C LYS A 360 31.46 10.28 19.72
N GLU A 361 30.77 9.38 19.04
CA GLU A 361 29.95 9.71 17.88
C GLU A 361 28.47 9.58 18.23
N LYS A 362 27.70 10.57 17.75
CA LYS A 362 26.29 10.82 18.06
C LYS A 362 25.40 10.02 17.11
N SER A 363 24.39 9.38 17.68
CA SER A 363 23.23 8.87 16.96
C SER A 363 22.45 10.02 16.30
N ILE A 364 22.11 9.86 15.02
CA ILE A 364 21.20 10.76 14.29
C ILE A 364 19.89 10.00 14.07
N ASN A 365 18.81 10.58 14.59
CA ASN A 365 17.44 10.12 14.46
C ASN A 365 16.90 10.54 13.07
N ILE A 366 16.71 9.59 12.15
CA ILE A 366 16.25 9.83 10.76
C ILE A 366 14.77 9.47 10.66
N GLY A 367 13.91 10.26 11.31
CA GLY A 367 12.45 10.13 11.24
C GLY A 367 11.74 11.20 10.42
N GLY A 368 12.46 12.18 9.85
CA GLY A 368 11.85 13.39 9.29
C GLY A 368 12.18 13.72 7.82
N LYS A 369 12.89 12.85 7.08
CA LYS A 369 13.44 13.22 5.76
C LYS A 369 12.68 12.76 4.52
N MET A 370 11.57 12.03 4.67
CA MET A 370 10.81 11.56 3.49
C MET A 370 9.84 12.61 2.91
N LYS A 371 9.59 13.72 3.62
CA LYS A 371 8.63 14.76 3.20
C LYS A 371 9.25 15.88 2.35
N ASN A 372 10.58 16.04 2.37
CA ASN A 372 11.27 17.14 1.67
C ASN A 372 11.82 16.77 0.27
N MET A 373 11.50 15.58 -0.26
CA MET A 373 11.89 15.21 -1.63
C MET A 373 10.89 15.67 -2.70
N PHE A 374 9.69 16.11 -2.31
CA PHE A 374 8.67 16.60 -3.24
C PHE A 374 8.64 18.12 -3.42
N SER A 375 9.35 18.90 -2.59
CA SER A 375 9.37 20.37 -2.70
C SER A 375 10.63 20.95 -3.34
N THR A 376 11.68 20.16 -3.56
CA THR A 376 12.99 20.64 -4.05
C THR A 376 13.22 20.41 -5.54
N MET A 377 12.16 20.16 -6.32
CA MET A 377 12.24 20.05 -7.78
C MET A 377 11.75 21.29 -8.54
N PHE A 378 11.54 22.42 -7.85
CA PHE A 378 11.20 23.70 -8.46
C PHE A 378 11.99 24.85 -7.82
N GLU A 379 13.20 25.07 -8.33
CA GLU A 379 13.83 26.38 -8.41
C GLU A 379 14.53 26.48 -9.78
N GLU A 380 14.21 27.55 -10.52
CA GLU A 380 14.79 28.06 -11.79
C GLU A 380 14.37 27.31 -13.10
N GLU A 381 13.95 27.97 -14.21
CA GLU A 381 14.19 29.33 -14.71
C GLU A 381 12.93 29.90 -15.43
N ASP A 382 12.50 31.09 -15.02
CA ASP A 382 12.03 32.13 -15.95
C ASP A 382 13.25 33.03 -16.20
N ASP A 383 13.72 33.14 -17.46
CA ASP A 383 14.24 34.38 -18.05
C ASP A 383 14.56 34.20 -19.56
N ASP A 384 14.02 35.14 -20.35
CA ASP A 384 14.46 35.66 -21.67
C ASP A 384 14.59 34.76 -22.93
N GLN A 385 13.53 34.71 -23.75
CA GLN A 385 13.42 35.38 -25.08
C GLN A 385 12.11 35.08 -25.84
#